data_AF-A0A920NRE2-F1
#
_entry.id   AF-A0A920NRE2-F1
#
_cell.length_a   1.000
_cell.length_b   1.000
_cell.length_c   1.000
_cell.angle_alpha   90.00
_cell.angle_beta   90.00
_cell.angle_gamma   90.00
#
_symmetry.space_group_name_H-M   'P 1'
#
loop_
_entity.id
_entity.type
_entity.pdbx_description
1 polymer ?
#
loop_
_entity_poly.entity_id
_entity_poly.type
_entity_poly.pdbx_seq_one_letter_code
_entity_poly.pdbx_strand_id
1 'polypeptide(L)'
;MARKTIAMLYESSNKGNIPIVVDTSPCTYQLTTLLPLLDDNHKKLYQQLTLMDLIPFLEGLIHNNPTPQLQRHSILHPTCSTEKMGDVESLLALAKTCAEETTLPINRGCCGFAGDRGLLVPELTASATQFEADELVDCDPGSFAYSSSKTCEIGMQRATGRNYESIALLVRDYLSQDKGELDHWK
;
A
#
# COMPACT_ATOMS: atom_id res chain seq x y z
N MET A 1 18.82 -16.36 0.28
CA MET A 1 17.69 -15.64 -0.33
C MET A 1 18.04 -14.17 -0.57
N ALA A 2 18.30 -13.36 0.46
CA ALA A 2 18.64 -11.93 0.34
C ALA A 2 19.70 -11.59 -0.73
N ARG A 3 20.86 -12.26 -0.71
CA ARG A 3 21.94 -12.10 -1.69
C ARG A 3 21.47 -12.29 -3.14
N LYS A 4 20.75 -13.38 -3.40
CA LYS A 4 20.18 -13.69 -4.72
C LYS A 4 19.18 -12.62 -5.16
N THR A 5 18.31 -12.18 -4.25
CA THR A 5 17.34 -11.10 -4.52
C THR A 5 18.04 -9.82 -4.95
N ILE A 6 19.04 -9.35 -4.20
CA ILE A 6 19.76 -8.11 -4.53
C ILE A 6 20.51 -8.22 -5.87
N ALA A 7 21.18 -9.34 -6.13
CA ALA A 7 21.85 -9.55 -7.41
C ALA A 7 20.86 -9.52 -8.59
N MET A 8 19.71 -10.17 -8.45
CA MET A 8 18.67 -10.17 -9.48
C MET A 8 18.07 -8.78 -9.71
N LEU A 9 17.78 -8.04 -8.64
CA LEU A 9 17.28 -6.66 -8.74
C LEU A 9 18.30 -5.73 -9.39
N TYR A 10 19.58 -5.88 -9.07
CA TYR A 10 20.66 -5.09 -9.67
C TYR A 10 20.77 -5.32 -11.19
N GLU A 11 20.82 -6.58 -11.63
CA GLU A 11 20.89 -6.86 -13.07
C GLU A 11 19.61 -6.41 -13.79
N SER A 12 18.44 -6.64 -13.20
CA SER A 12 17.14 -6.29 -13.83
C SER A 12 16.91 -4.78 -13.92
N SER A 13 17.47 -3.99 -13.00
CA SER A 13 17.38 -2.53 -12.97
C SER A 13 18.41 -1.83 -13.87
N ASN A 14 19.02 -2.55 -14.81
CA ASN A 14 20.15 -2.06 -15.59
C ASN A 14 21.25 -1.50 -14.67
N LYS A 15 21.70 -2.33 -13.72
CA LYS A 15 22.74 -1.99 -12.74
C LYS A 15 22.38 -0.80 -11.85
N GLY A 16 21.09 -0.69 -11.47
CA GLY A 16 20.59 0.37 -10.60
C GLY A 16 20.13 1.66 -11.32
N ASN A 17 20.28 1.73 -12.65
CA ASN A 17 19.88 2.92 -13.42
C ASN A 17 18.35 3.10 -13.51
N ILE A 18 17.58 2.03 -13.34
CA ILE A 18 16.11 2.04 -13.37
C ILE A 18 15.58 1.86 -11.94
N PRO A 19 14.81 2.81 -11.40
CA PRO A 19 14.17 2.65 -10.09
C PRO A 19 13.25 1.42 -10.05
N ILE A 20 13.20 0.78 -8.90
CA ILE A 20 12.39 -0.42 -8.67
C ILE A 20 11.21 -0.02 -7.79
N VAL A 21 10.02 -0.02 -8.38
CA VAL A 21 8.76 0.19 -7.66
C VAL A 21 8.25 -1.15 -7.14
N VAL A 22 7.85 -1.19 -5.89
CA VAL A 22 7.25 -2.36 -5.26
C VAL A 22 5.81 -2.04 -4.90
N ASP A 23 4.88 -2.84 -5.41
CA ASP A 23 3.44 -2.64 -5.33
C ASP A 23 2.83 -2.99 -3.96
N THR A 24 3.63 -3.55 -3.04
CA THR A 24 3.17 -3.83 -1.67
C THR A 24 4.17 -3.32 -0.64
N SER A 25 3.69 -2.50 0.30
CA SER A 25 4.54 -1.89 1.32
C SER A 25 5.27 -2.88 2.23
N PRO A 26 4.70 -4.06 2.58
CA PRO A 26 5.44 -5.06 3.34
C PRO A 26 6.69 -5.58 2.60
N CYS A 27 6.60 -5.75 1.28
CA CYS A 27 7.74 -6.17 0.47
C CYS A 27 8.79 -5.07 0.38
N THR A 28 8.38 -3.81 0.22
CA THR A 28 9.31 -2.66 0.27
C THR A 28 10.07 -2.64 1.59
N TYR A 29 9.35 -2.72 2.72
CA TYR A 29 9.94 -2.74 4.05
C TYR A 29 10.91 -3.93 4.26
N GLN A 30 10.54 -5.11 3.74
CA GLN A 30 11.42 -6.28 3.83
C GLN A 30 12.71 -6.08 3.01
N LEU A 31 12.63 -5.45 1.84
CA LEU A 31 13.80 -5.16 1.00
C LEU A 31 14.72 -4.13 1.67
N THR A 32 14.16 -3.08 2.27
CA THR A 32 14.95 -2.03 2.93
C THR A 32 15.67 -2.51 4.20
N THR A 33 15.18 -3.58 4.81
CA THR A 33 15.77 -4.21 6.01
C THR A 33 16.78 -5.33 5.70
N LEU A 34 17.09 -5.61 4.42
CA LEU A 34 18.04 -6.67 4.05
C LEU A 34 19.51 -6.34 4.35
N LEU A 35 19.88 -5.06 4.48
CA LEU A 35 21.27 -4.62 4.58
C LEU A 35 22.13 -5.39 5.62
N PRO A 36 21.65 -5.69 6.84
CA PRO A 36 22.40 -6.46 7.83
C PRO A 36 22.67 -7.92 7.43
N LEU A 37 21.92 -8.47 6.47
CA LEU A 37 22.00 -9.86 6.02
C LEU A 37 22.91 -10.06 4.79
N LEU A 38 23.49 -8.98 4.26
CA LEU A 38 24.32 -8.99 3.05
C LEU A 38 25.81 -9.06 3.37
N ASP A 39 26.57 -9.73 2.51
CA ASP A 39 28.03 -9.61 2.49
C ASP A 39 28.47 -8.30 1.80
N ASP A 40 29.76 -7.97 1.89
CA ASP A 40 30.27 -6.67 1.41
C ASP A 40 30.10 -6.47 -0.11
N ASN A 41 30.08 -7.55 -0.89
CA ASN A 41 29.83 -7.44 -2.34
C ASN A 41 28.38 -7.09 -2.60
N HIS A 42 27.43 -7.75 -1.94
CA HIS A 42 26.00 -7.48 -2.15
C HIS A 42 25.56 -6.15 -1.52
N LYS A 43 26.23 -5.67 -0.46
CA LYS A 43 26.00 -4.32 0.07
C LYS A 43 26.29 -3.24 -0.99
N LYS A 44 27.37 -3.39 -1.76
CA LYS A 44 27.71 -2.46 -2.85
C LYS A 44 26.66 -2.47 -3.96
N LEU A 45 26.11 -3.64 -4.28
CA LEU A 45 25.00 -3.75 -5.24
C LEU A 45 23.74 -3.08 -4.70
N TYR A 46 23.38 -3.37 -3.45
CA TYR A 46 22.22 -2.81 -2.78
C TYR A 46 22.25 -1.27 -2.74
N GLN A 47 23.41 -0.68 -2.44
CA GLN A 47 23.58 0.78 -2.37
C GLN A 47 23.40 1.49 -3.72
N GLN A 48 23.47 0.75 -4.84
CA GLN A 48 23.20 1.29 -6.18
C GLN A 48 21.73 1.17 -6.58
N LEU A 49 20.90 0.48 -5.80
CA LEU A 49 19.48 0.32 -6.09
C LEU A 49 18.68 1.51 -5.55
N THR A 50 17.77 2.01 -6.37
CA THR A 50 16.70 2.91 -5.93
C THR A 50 15.45 2.08 -5.74
N LEU A 51 15.11 1.76 -4.49
CA LEU A 51 13.86 1.07 -4.13
C LEU A 51 12.80 2.12 -3.78
N MET A 52 11.60 1.98 -4.34
CA MET A 52 10.49 2.91 -4.15
C MET A 52 9.24 2.13 -3.75
N ASP A 53 8.59 2.58 -2.67
CA ASP A 53 7.28 2.06 -2.27
C ASP A 53 6.20 2.53 -3.25
N LEU A 54 5.08 1.79 -3.29
CA LEU A 54 3.90 2.16 -4.07
C LEU A 54 3.41 3.57 -3.76
N ILE A 55 3.33 3.98 -2.48
CA ILE A 55 2.77 5.26 -2.07
C ILE A 55 3.53 6.46 -2.68
N PRO A 56 4.85 6.65 -2.46
CA PRO A 56 5.60 7.76 -3.05
C PRO A 56 5.66 7.69 -4.58
N PHE A 57 5.62 6.49 -5.16
CA PHE A 57 5.49 6.35 -6.62
C PHE A 57 4.18 6.97 -7.13
N LEU A 58 3.06 6.64 -6.49
CA LEU A 58 1.74 7.17 -6.84
C LEU A 58 1.62 8.68 -6.59
N GLU A 59 2.19 9.19 -5.49
CA GLU A 59 2.28 10.64 -5.23
C GLU A 59 3.00 11.36 -6.38
N GLY A 60 4.11 10.80 -6.88
CA GLY A 60 4.82 11.34 -8.03
C GLY A 60 3.97 11.37 -9.31
N LEU A 61 3.10 10.37 -9.52
CA LEU A 61 2.21 10.34 -10.68
C LEU A 61 1.13 11.43 -10.62
N ILE A 62 0.46 11.59 -9.47
CA ILE A 62 -0.62 12.57 -9.33
C ILE A 62 -0.09 14.01 -9.32
N HIS A 63 1.11 14.24 -8.77
CA HIS A 63 1.72 15.58 -8.77
C HIS A 63 1.98 16.07 -10.20
N ASN A 64 2.36 15.17 -11.10
CA ASN A 64 2.63 15.50 -12.50
C ASN A 64 1.36 15.55 -13.37
N ASN A 65 0.20 15.12 -12.85
CA ASN A 65 -1.05 15.00 -13.59
C ASN A 65 -2.23 15.43 -12.70
N PRO A 66 -2.35 16.73 -12.38
CA PRO A 66 -3.42 17.21 -11.52
C PRO A 66 -4.78 17.06 -12.22
N THR A 67 -5.73 16.47 -11.50
CA THR A 67 -7.12 16.22 -11.91
C THR A 67 -8.07 16.66 -10.79
N PRO A 68 -9.36 17.00 -11.07
CA PRO A 68 -10.34 17.22 -10.01
C PRO A 68 -10.46 16.02 -9.07
N GLN A 69 -10.80 16.28 -7.80
CA GLN A 69 -11.08 15.21 -6.84
C GLN A 69 -12.29 14.37 -7.30
N LEU A 70 -12.26 13.09 -6.98
CA LEU A 70 -13.40 12.19 -7.14
C LEU A 70 -14.45 12.50 -6.07
N GLN A 71 -15.74 12.51 -6.46
CA GLN A 71 -16.88 12.46 -5.54
C GLN A 71 -16.94 11.11 -4.83
N ARG A 72 -16.05 10.94 -3.85
CA ARG A 72 -15.73 9.66 -3.22
C ARG A 72 -15.32 9.90 -1.79
N HIS A 73 -15.81 9.03 -0.89
CA HIS A 73 -15.30 8.92 0.46
C HIS A 73 -14.33 7.73 0.56
N SER A 74 -13.08 8.01 0.90
CA SER A 74 -12.01 7.01 1.01
C SER A 74 -11.68 6.69 2.48
N ILE A 75 -11.77 5.42 2.87
CA ILE A 75 -11.31 4.91 4.16
C ILE A 75 -9.93 4.30 3.96
N LEU A 76 -8.98 4.63 4.82
CA LEU A 76 -7.60 4.13 4.72
C LEU A 76 -7.28 3.16 5.83
N HIS A 77 -6.56 2.09 5.50
CA HIS A 77 -5.87 1.25 6.48
C HIS A 77 -4.36 1.23 6.14
N PRO A 78 -3.53 2.05 6.81
CA PRO A 78 -2.09 1.98 6.66
C PRO A 78 -1.58 0.65 7.20
N THR A 79 -0.73 -0.01 6.42
CA THR A 79 -0.13 -1.28 6.84
C THR A 79 0.87 -1.05 7.96
N CYS A 80 1.20 -2.09 8.74
CA CYS A 80 2.29 -1.99 9.72
C CYS A 80 3.63 -1.58 9.09
N SER A 81 3.87 -1.93 7.82
CA SER A 81 5.04 -1.47 7.06
C SER A 81 4.96 0.01 6.72
N THR A 82 3.79 0.52 6.33
CA THR A 82 3.57 1.95 6.08
C THR A 82 3.87 2.77 7.35
N GLU A 83 3.38 2.31 8.50
CA GLU A 83 3.70 2.90 9.81
C GLU A 83 5.21 2.88 10.10
N LYS A 84 5.88 1.73 9.91
CA LYS A 84 7.32 1.59 10.17
C LYS A 84 8.22 2.36 9.22
N MET A 85 7.77 2.61 8.00
CA MET A 85 8.48 3.43 7.01
C MET A 85 8.22 4.93 7.17
N GLY A 86 7.20 5.31 7.96
CA GLY A 86 6.82 6.71 8.16
C GLY A 86 5.94 7.27 7.05
N ASP A 87 5.34 6.42 6.21
CA ASP A 87 4.63 6.82 4.98
C ASP A 87 3.12 7.07 5.20
N VAL A 88 2.66 7.12 6.45
CA VAL A 88 1.22 7.27 6.78
C VAL A 88 0.68 8.63 6.33
N GLU A 89 1.44 9.70 6.57
CA GLU A 89 1.04 11.05 6.14
C GLU A 89 1.04 11.18 4.62
N SER A 90 1.99 10.54 3.93
CA SER A 90 1.99 10.43 2.47
C SER A 90 0.77 9.67 1.95
N LEU A 91 0.42 8.54 2.57
CA LEU A 91 -0.80 7.80 2.21
C LEU A 91 -2.06 8.67 2.39
N LEU A 92 -2.15 9.42 3.49
CA LEU A 92 -3.26 10.32 3.77
C LEU A 92 -3.33 11.48 2.78
N ALA A 93 -2.19 12.10 2.47
CA ALA A 93 -2.10 13.19 1.51
C ALA A 93 -2.50 12.73 0.10
N LEU A 94 -1.97 11.58 -0.35
CA LEU A 94 -2.33 10.94 -1.61
C LEU A 94 -3.84 10.76 -1.74
N ALA A 95 -4.48 10.17 -0.73
CA ALA A 95 -5.93 9.95 -0.74
C ALA A 95 -6.73 11.26 -0.76
N LYS A 96 -6.34 12.25 0.04
CA LYS A 96 -6.97 13.58 0.07
C LYS A 96 -6.82 14.33 -1.24
N THR A 97 -5.73 14.14 -1.98
CA THR A 97 -5.61 14.71 -3.32
C THR A 97 -6.56 14.05 -4.31
N CYS A 98 -6.81 12.75 -4.17
CA CYS A 98 -7.64 12.00 -5.12
C CYS A 98 -9.14 12.03 -4.83
N ALA A 99 -9.56 12.19 -3.57
CA ALA A 99 -10.96 12.07 -3.14
C ALA A 99 -11.42 13.27 -2.31
N GLU A 100 -12.69 13.66 -2.44
CA GLU A 100 -13.30 14.76 -1.69
C GLU A 100 -13.29 14.54 -0.18
N GLU A 101 -13.52 13.29 0.25
CA GLU A 101 -13.52 12.91 1.65
C GLU A 101 -12.55 11.76 1.91
N THR A 102 -11.85 11.82 3.04
CA THR A 102 -10.93 10.77 3.47
C THR A 102 -10.97 10.57 4.98
N THR A 103 -11.21 9.33 5.39
CA THR A 103 -11.14 8.87 6.78
C THR A 103 -9.87 8.05 6.99
N LEU A 104 -9.07 8.47 7.97
CA LEU A 104 -8.01 7.66 8.56
C LEU A 104 -8.48 7.25 9.96
N PRO A 105 -8.82 5.97 10.20
CA PRO A 105 -9.35 5.54 11.48
C PRO A 105 -8.40 5.84 12.64
N ILE A 106 -8.95 6.22 13.79
CA ILE A 106 -8.22 6.51 15.02
C ILE A 106 -7.68 5.20 15.59
N ASN A 107 -8.50 4.15 15.60
CA ASN A 107 -8.16 2.84 16.12
C ASN A 107 -7.41 1.96 15.11
N ARG A 108 -6.87 2.57 14.04
CA ARG A 108 -6.04 1.85 13.07
C ARG A 108 -4.87 1.16 13.77
N GLY A 109 -4.68 -0.11 13.48
CA GLY A 109 -3.66 -0.92 14.11
C GLY A 109 -3.16 -2.03 13.20
N CYS A 110 -2.48 -3.01 13.76
CA CYS A 110 -2.15 -4.22 13.00
C CYS A 110 -3.42 -4.99 12.66
N CYS A 111 -3.63 -5.33 11.38
CA CYS A 111 -4.78 -6.14 10.95
C CYS A 111 -4.74 -7.62 11.40
N GLY A 112 -3.73 -8.03 12.17
CA GLY A 112 -3.58 -9.39 12.68
C GLY A 112 -3.27 -10.47 11.62
N PHE A 113 -3.17 -10.11 10.34
CA PHE A 113 -3.00 -11.08 9.26
C PHE A 113 -1.61 -11.74 9.28
N ALA A 114 -0.57 -11.00 9.69
CA ALA A 114 0.77 -11.48 10.00
C ALA A 114 1.35 -12.49 8.97
N GLY A 115 1.46 -12.05 7.71
CA GLY A 115 1.93 -12.90 6.61
C GLY A 115 0.79 -13.73 6.04
N ASP A 116 0.77 -15.03 6.32
CA ASP A 116 -0.30 -15.97 5.94
C ASP A 116 -1.13 -16.44 7.13
N ARG A 117 -0.77 -16.04 8.35
CA ARG A 117 -1.38 -16.59 9.58
C ARG A 117 -2.86 -16.24 9.71
N GLY A 118 -3.29 -15.09 9.20
CA GLY A 118 -4.71 -14.69 9.12
C GLY A 118 -5.54 -15.57 8.16
N LEU A 119 -4.90 -16.38 7.31
CA LEU A 119 -5.59 -17.42 6.54
C LEU A 119 -5.92 -18.64 7.41
N LEU A 120 -5.09 -18.92 8.41
CA LEU A 120 -5.19 -20.13 9.24
C LEU A 120 -5.90 -19.88 10.57
N VAL A 121 -5.83 -18.65 11.10
CA VAL A 121 -6.37 -18.26 12.40
C VAL A 121 -7.16 -16.96 12.24
N PRO A 122 -8.36 -17.00 11.63
CA PRO A 122 -9.16 -15.80 11.36
C PRO A 122 -9.54 -15.02 12.63
N GLU A 123 -9.60 -15.68 13.78
CA GLU A 123 -9.87 -15.07 15.08
C GLU A 123 -8.81 -14.03 15.47
N LEU A 124 -7.57 -14.20 14.99
CA LEU A 124 -6.49 -13.24 15.24
C LEU A 124 -6.76 -11.92 14.52
N THR A 125 -7.14 -11.97 13.25
CA THR A 125 -7.56 -10.77 12.50
C THR A 125 -8.77 -10.14 13.16
N ALA A 126 -9.83 -10.92 13.42
CA ALA A 126 -11.05 -10.40 14.03
C ALA A 126 -10.81 -9.68 15.37
N SER A 127 -9.98 -10.27 16.25
CA SER A 127 -9.62 -9.65 17.53
C SER A 127 -8.77 -8.40 17.36
N ALA A 128 -7.80 -8.40 16.43
CA ALA A 128 -6.88 -7.29 16.25
C ALA A 128 -7.55 -6.05 15.64
N THR A 129 -8.55 -6.26 14.77
CA THR A 129 -9.23 -5.19 14.04
C THR A 129 -10.54 -4.74 14.68
N GLN A 130 -10.95 -5.31 15.81
CA GLN A 130 -12.28 -5.10 16.38
C GLN A 130 -12.60 -3.61 16.58
N PHE A 131 -11.70 -2.86 17.21
CA PHE A 131 -11.91 -1.42 17.46
C PHE A 131 -11.95 -0.57 16.17
N GLU A 132 -11.12 -0.91 15.18
CA GLU A 132 -11.16 -0.24 13.88
C GLU A 132 -12.45 -0.57 13.14
N ALA A 133 -12.92 -1.83 13.19
CA ALA A 133 -14.18 -2.23 12.59
C ALA A 133 -15.38 -1.53 13.23
N ASP A 134 -15.40 -1.42 14.56
CA ASP A 134 -16.45 -0.73 15.32
C ASP A 134 -16.51 0.76 14.96
N GLU A 135 -15.35 1.42 14.78
CA GLU A 135 -15.27 2.82 14.33
C GLU A 135 -15.88 3.04 12.94
N LEU A 136 -15.81 2.03 12.07
CA LEU A 136 -16.28 2.12 10.69
C LEU A 136 -17.78 1.79 10.51
N VAL A 137 -18.49 1.40 11.56
CA VAL A 137 -19.93 1.09 11.51
C VAL A 137 -20.74 2.33 11.12
N ASP A 138 -20.34 3.51 11.60
CA ASP A 138 -21.02 4.78 11.35
C ASP A 138 -20.62 5.45 10.02
N CYS A 139 -19.62 4.91 9.32
CA CYS A 139 -19.22 5.39 8.00
C CYS A 139 -20.21 4.94 6.92
N ASP A 140 -20.39 5.75 5.86
CA ASP A 140 -21.26 5.40 4.73
C ASP A 140 -20.91 4.00 4.17
N PRO A 141 -21.87 3.07 4.05
CA PRO A 141 -21.64 1.77 3.41
C PRO A 141 -21.09 1.87 1.98
N GLY A 142 -21.34 2.99 1.29
CA GLY A 142 -20.82 3.29 -0.04
C GLY A 142 -19.36 3.77 -0.08
N SER A 143 -18.72 4.02 1.07
CA SER A 143 -17.32 4.45 1.12
C SER A 143 -16.37 3.37 0.60
N PHE A 144 -15.33 3.80 -0.10
CA PHE A 144 -14.31 2.93 -0.66
C PHE A 144 -13.17 2.76 0.34
N ALA A 145 -12.68 1.53 0.53
CA ALA A 145 -11.63 1.25 1.51
C ALA A 145 -10.33 0.85 0.82
N TYR A 146 -9.20 1.39 1.28
CA TYR A 146 -7.89 1.20 0.64
C TYR A 146 -6.79 0.80 1.62
N SER A 147 -5.87 -0.03 1.13
CA SER A 147 -4.60 -0.33 1.79
C SER A 147 -3.47 -0.44 0.75
N SER A 148 -2.25 -0.72 1.21
CA SER A 148 -1.07 -0.92 0.35
C SER A 148 -0.50 -2.35 0.44
N SER A 149 -1.33 -3.31 0.85
CA SER A 149 -0.97 -4.73 0.87
C SER A 149 -2.19 -5.63 0.73
N LYS A 150 -2.06 -6.62 -0.16
CA LYS A 150 -3.12 -7.61 -0.39
C LYS A 150 -3.55 -8.38 0.87
N THR A 151 -2.61 -8.63 1.77
CA THR A 151 -2.90 -9.35 3.02
C THR A 151 -3.71 -8.51 4.00
N CYS A 152 -3.42 -7.21 4.10
CA CYS A 152 -4.20 -6.28 4.90
C CYS A 152 -5.58 -6.06 4.26
N GLU A 153 -5.66 -5.95 2.94
CA GLU A 153 -6.94 -5.87 2.21
C GLU A 153 -7.87 -7.05 2.56
N ILE A 154 -7.37 -8.29 2.46
CA ILE A 154 -8.17 -9.48 2.78
C ILE A 154 -8.56 -9.49 4.28
N GLY A 155 -7.61 -9.16 5.16
CA GLY A 155 -7.86 -9.15 6.61
C GLY A 155 -8.94 -8.15 7.00
N MET A 156 -8.80 -6.91 6.54
CA MET A 156 -9.74 -5.84 6.83
C MET A 156 -11.11 -6.07 6.18
N GLN A 157 -11.16 -6.64 4.97
CA GLN A 157 -12.42 -7.01 4.34
C GLN A 157 -13.19 -8.05 5.16
N ARG A 158 -12.50 -9.07 5.70
CA ARG A 158 -13.13 -10.07 6.57
C ARG A 158 -13.62 -9.47 7.88
N ALA A 159 -12.86 -8.54 8.44
CA ALA A 159 -13.16 -7.93 9.73
C ALA A 159 -14.31 -6.91 9.68
N THR A 160 -14.35 -6.11 8.63
CA THR A 160 -15.25 -4.95 8.53
C THR A 160 -16.43 -5.19 7.59
N GLY A 161 -16.35 -6.21 6.74
CA GLY A 161 -17.30 -6.45 5.64
C GLY A 161 -17.16 -5.50 4.44
N ARG A 162 -16.25 -4.50 4.51
CA ARG A 162 -16.02 -3.52 3.43
C ARG A 162 -15.05 -4.08 2.39
N ASN A 163 -15.22 -3.73 1.13
CA ASN A 163 -14.28 -4.13 0.08
C ASN A 163 -13.00 -3.29 0.16
N TYR A 164 -11.95 -3.83 0.78
CA TYR A 164 -10.64 -3.19 0.81
C TYR A 164 -9.85 -3.52 -0.45
N GLU A 165 -9.35 -2.49 -1.12
CA GLU A 165 -8.58 -2.61 -2.36
C GLU A 165 -7.22 -1.90 -2.27
N SER A 166 -6.37 -2.10 -3.27
CA SER A 166 -5.11 -1.37 -3.35
C SER A 166 -5.38 0.12 -3.56
N ILE A 167 -4.64 0.98 -2.85
CA ILE A 167 -4.65 2.44 -3.05
C ILE A 167 -4.33 2.85 -4.49
N ALA A 168 -3.64 2.00 -5.26
CA ALA A 168 -3.40 2.22 -6.67
C ALA A 168 -4.70 2.35 -7.49
N LEU A 169 -5.81 1.72 -7.07
CA LEU A 169 -7.09 1.84 -7.76
C LEU A 169 -7.72 3.23 -7.58
N LEU A 170 -7.59 3.84 -6.40
CA LEU A 170 -8.00 5.23 -6.19
C LEU A 170 -7.28 6.16 -7.16
N VAL A 171 -5.96 5.99 -7.29
CA VAL A 171 -5.12 6.81 -8.16
C VAL A 171 -5.40 6.54 -9.63
N ARG A 172 -5.61 5.28 -10.02
CA ARG A 172 -6.05 4.92 -11.37
C ARG A 172 -7.33 5.66 -11.73
N ASP A 173 -8.35 5.60 -10.88
CA ASP A 173 -9.64 6.24 -11.12
C ASP A 173 -9.47 7.75 -11.22
N TYR A 174 -8.69 8.34 -10.30
CA TYR A 174 -8.39 9.76 -10.30
C TYR A 174 -7.74 10.23 -11.61
N LEU A 175 -6.75 9.49 -12.12
CA LEU A 175 -6.05 9.82 -13.37
C LEU A 175 -6.83 9.48 -14.65
N SER A 176 -7.94 8.75 -14.54
CA SER A 176 -8.70 8.26 -15.69
C SER A 176 -10.00 9.02 -15.94
N GLN A 177 -10.32 10.05 -15.14
CA GLN A 177 -11.57 10.80 -15.22
C GLN A 177 -11.83 11.43 -16.60
N ASP A 178 -10.77 11.87 -17.29
CA ASP A 178 -10.87 12.51 -18.62
C ASP A 178 -10.78 11.53 -19.79
N LYS A 179 -10.54 10.24 -19.53
CA LYS A 179 -10.44 9.20 -20.55
C LYS A 179 -11.73 8.39 -20.51
N GLY A 180 -12.74 8.85 -21.25
CA GLY A 180 -14.03 8.16 -21.38
C GLY A 180 -13.85 6.64 -21.49
N GLU A 181 -14.58 5.90 -20.65
CA GLU A 181 -14.67 4.43 -20.57
C GLU A 181 -13.58 3.66 -21.33
N LEU A 182 -12.37 3.57 -20.79
CA LEU A 182 -11.40 2.57 -21.22
C LEU A 182 -11.69 1.25 -20.50
N ASP A 183 -12.72 0.56 -20.99
CA ASP A 183 -13.08 -0.84 -20.69
C ASP A 183 -12.02 -1.78 -21.32
N HIS A 184 -10.74 -1.61 -20.96
CA HIS A 184 -9.60 -2.31 -21.59
C HIS A 184 -9.02 -3.46 -20.76
N TRP A 185 -9.64 -3.81 -19.63
CA TRP A 185 -9.14 -4.88 -18.76
C TRP A 185 -10.27 -5.77 -18.20
N LYS A 186 -11.18 -6.21 -19.07
CA LYS A 186 -11.98 -7.41 -18.85
C LYS A 186 -11.34 -8.60 -19.56
#